data_AF-A0A940W9J2-F1
#
_entry.id   AF-A0A940W9J2-F1
#
_cell.length_a   1.000
_cell.length_b   1.000
_cell.length_c   1.000
_cell.angle_alpha   90.00
_cell.angle_beta   90.00
_cell.angle_gamma   90.00
#
_symmetry.space_group_name_H-M   'P 1'
#
loop_
_entity.id
_entity.type
_entity.pdbx_description
1 polymer ?
#
loop_
_entity_poly.entity_id
_entity_poly.type
_entity_poly.pdbx_seq_one_letter_code
_entity_poly.pdbx_strand_id
1 'polypeptide(L)'
;MDFDAIKELAKHHKQSFGRILKCEMYKLEDGRLLTITRLHDDFHDMNLAILLSDSYCIEEIAGKMDRIPQPCCETKPLEMLSSLKGIHVLERGGLRKVKERIPRNMSCTHIYEMIESTF
;
A
#
# COMPACT_ATOMS: atom_id res chain seq x y z
N MET A 1 9.08 23.63 -24.42
CA MET A 1 9.34 22.33 -25.05
C MET A 1 8.04 21.57 -25.07
N ASP A 2 7.73 20.93 -26.19
CA ASP A 2 6.63 19.97 -26.29
C ASP A 2 7.07 18.59 -25.78
N PHE A 3 6.14 17.65 -25.72
CA PHE A 3 6.38 16.28 -25.24
C PHE A 3 7.54 15.60 -25.98
N ASP A 4 7.58 15.73 -27.30
CA ASP A 4 8.60 15.08 -28.13
C ASP A 4 9.98 15.70 -27.89
N ALA A 5 10.07 17.02 -27.79
CA ALA A 5 11.31 17.72 -27.44
C ALA A 5 11.86 17.31 -26.05
N ILE A 6 10.99 16.99 -25.09
CA ILE A 6 11.41 16.50 -23.76
C ILE A 6 11.86 15.05 -23.84
N LYS A 7 11.13 14.20 -24.56
CA LYS A 7 11.44 12.77 -24.74
C LYS A 7 12.80 12.57 -25.39
N GLU A 8 13.14 13.42 -26.36
CA GLU A 8 14.44 13.41 -27.03
C GLU A 8 15.63 13.69 -26.09
N LEU A 9 15.42 14.15 -24.85
CA LEU A 9 16.49 14.27 -23.85
C LEU A 9 16.93 12.91 -23.28
N ALA A 10 16.12 11.86 -23.42
CA ALA A 10 16.39 10.51 -22.91
C ALA A 10 17.37 9.71 -23.79
N LYS A 11 18.47 10.33 -24.23
CA LYS A 11 19.40 9.78 -25.25
C LYS A 11 20.31 8.65 -24.76
N HIS A 12 20.44 8.43 -23.45
CA HIS A 12 21.34 7.43 -22.89
C HIS A 12 20.69 6.62 -21.76
N HIS A 13 20.88 5.31 -21.81
CA HIS A 13 20.45 4.29 -20.84
C HIS A 13 19.01 4.39 -20.33
N LYS A 14 18.11 3.61 -20.95
CA LYS A 14 16.78 3.35 -20.38
C LYS A 14 16.93 2.54 -19.09
N GLN A 15 16.68 3.18 -17.95
CA GLN A 15 16.36 2.46 -16.71
C GLN A 15 14.85 2.20 -16.71
N SER A 16 14.47 0.92 -16.67
CA SER A 16 13.09 0.50 -16.50
C SER A 16 12.90 0.03 -15.07
N PHE A 17 11.87 0.56 -14.41
CA PHE A 17 11.51 0.16 -13.06
C PHE A 17 10.34 -0.82 -13.12
N GLY A 18 10.43 -1.91 -12.36
CA GLY A 18 9.42 -2.95 -12.30
C GLY A 18 8.77 -2.97 -10.93
N ARG A 19 7.44 -3.14 -10.89
CA ARG A 19 6.69 -3.31 -9.64
C ARG A 19 5.96 -4.65 -9.65
N ILE A 20 6.13 -5.42 -8.59
CA ILE A 20 5.41 -6.66 -8.35
C ILE A 20 4.58 -6.48 -7.09
N LEU A 21 3.28 -6.74 -7.21
CA LEU A 21 2.35 -6.73 -6.08
C LEU A 21 1.70 -8.10 -5.98
N LYS A 22 1.78 -8.72 -4.80
CA LYS A 22 1.19 -10.04 -4.51
C LYS A 22 0.25 -9.91 -3.33
N CYS A 23 -0.99 -10.33 -3.50
CA CYS A 23 -2.00 -10.38 -2.44
C CYS A 23 -2.32 -11.84 -2.13
N GLU A 24 -2.29 -12.19 -0.85
CA GLU A 24 -2.71 -13.47 -0.31
C GLU A 24 -3.87 -13.22 0.66
N MET A 25 -4.90 -14.06 0.62
CA MET A 25 -6.04 -13.98 1.52
C MET A 25 -6.31 -15.35 2.13
N TYR A 26 -6.43 -15.39 3.45
CA TYR A 26 -6.61 -16.59 4.24
C TYR A 26 -7.85 -16.43 5.11
N LYS A 27 -8.75 -17.43 5.07
CA LYS A 27 -9.86 -17.51 6.01
C LYS A 27 -9.40 -18.24 7.27
N LEU A 28 -9.55 -17.60 8.42
CA LEU A 28 -9.19 -18.16 9.73
C LEU A 28 -10.34 -19.02 10.29
N GLU A 29 -10.01 -19.86 11.27
CA GLU A 29 -10.97 -20.81 11.89
C GLU A 29 -12.15 -20.10 12.57
N ASP A 30 -11.92 -18.91 13.11
CA ASP A 30 -12.92 -18.07 13.77
C ASP A 30 -13.75 -17.22 12.79
N GLY A 31 -13.56 -17.41 11.48
CA GLY A 31 -14.32 -16.72 10.43
C GLY A 31 -13.70 -15.39 9.97
N ARG A 32 -12.67 -14.89 10.66
CA ARG A 32 -11.93 -13.70 10.22
C ARG A 32 -11.12 -13.96 8.95
N LEU A 33 -10.70 -12.88 8.30
CA LEU A 33 -9.85 -12.94 7.12
C LEU A 33 -8.50 -12.28 7.42
N LEU A 34 -7.41 -12.99 7.13
CA LEU A 34 -6.07 -12.42 7.12
C LEU A 34 -5.67 -12.16 5.68
N THR A 35 -5.32 -10.93 5.35
CA THR A 35 -4.69 -10.58 4.07
C THR A 35 -3.23 -10.23 4.27
N ILE A 36 -2.40 -10.67 3.32
CA ILE A 36 -0.98 -10.34 3.27
C ILE A 36 -0.70 -9.81 1.88
N THR A 37 -0.32 -8.54 1.80
CA THR A 37 0.05 -7.88 0.54
C THR A 37 1.54 -7.56 0.57
N ARG A 38 2.26 -8.02 -0.45
CA ARG A 38 3.69 -7.78 -0.64
C ARG A 38 3.90 -6.92 -1.86
N LEU A 39 4.65 -5.83 -1.72
CA LEU A 39 5.07 -4.98 -2.81
C LEU A 39 6.59 -5.04 -2.90
N HIS A 40 7.09 -5.36 -4.08
CA HIS A 40 8.50 -5.32 -4.41
C HIS A 40 8.67 -4.44 -5.64
N ASP A 41 9.41 -3.35 -5.49
CA ASP A 41 9.93 -2.56 -6.60
C ASP A 41 11.43 -2.31 -6.41
N ASP A 42 12.04 -1.59 -7.35
CA ASP A 42 13.48 -1.33 -7.31
C ASP A 42 13.95 -0.59 -6.04
N PHE A 43 13.04 0.14 -5.39
CA PHE A 43 13.31 1.00 -4.23
C PHE A 43 12.75 0.45 -2.92
N HIS A 44 11.64 -0.27 -2.96
CA HIS A 44 10.87 -0.70 -1.81
C HIS A 44 10.66 -2.20 -1.80
N ASP A 45 10.80 -2.79 -0.62
CA ASP A 45 10.29 -4.12 -0.31
C ASP A 45 9.40 -3.95 0.91
N MET A 46 8.10 -4.18 0.74
CA MET A 46 7.06 -3.83 1.70
C MET A 46 6.09 -4.99 1.90
N ASN A 47 5.73 -5.20 3.15
CA ASN A 47 4.73 -6.15 3.58
C ASN A 47 3.61 -5.40 4.32
N LEU A 48 2.37 -5.73 4.01
CA LEU A 48 1.18 -5.23 4.68
C LEU A 48 0.33 -6.43 5.10
N ALA A 49 -0.01 -6.50 6.38
CA ALA A 49 -0.93 -7.49 6.91
C ALA A 49 -2.18 -6.79 7.41
N ILE A 50 -3.36 -7.30 7.02
CA ILE A 50 -4.66 -6.78 7.49
C ILE A 50 -5.47 -7.95 8.03
N LEU A 51 -5.93 -7.84 9.27
CA LEU A 51 -6.90 -8.75 9.86
C LEU A 51 -8.27 -8.10 9.78
N LEU A 52 -9.22 -8.80 9.18
CA LEU A 52 -10.58 -8.35 8.96
C LEU A 52 -11.55 -9.22 9.74
N SER A 53 -12.60 -8.60 10.27
CA SER A 53 -13.79 -9.31 10.72
C SER A 53 -14.46 -10.05 9.55
N ASP A 54 -15.42 -10.91 9.87
CA ASP A 54 -16.32 -11.56 8.91
C ASP A 54 -17.12 -10.57 8.02
N SER A 55 -17.24 -9.33 8.49
CA SER A 55 -17.93 -8.19 7.88
C SER A 55 -16.96 -7.19 7.23
N TYR A 56 -15.72 -7.62 6.97
CA TYR A 56 -14.68 -6.83 6.31
C TYR A 56 -14.34 -5.52 7.04
N CYS A 57 -14.45 -5.51 8.37
CA CYS A 57 -13.95 -4.42 9.21
C CYS A 57 -12.49 -4.65 9.55
N ILE A 58 -11.63 -3.64 9.38
CA ILE A 58 -10.23 -3.72 9.80
C ILE A 58 -10.15 -3.80 11.33
N GLU A 59 -9.81 -4.97 11.86
CA GLU A 59 -9.56 -5.19 13.28
C GLU A 59 -8.11 -4.83 13.62
N GLU A 60 -7.18 -5.38 12.85
CA GLU A 60 -5.75 -5.14 12.99
C GLU A 60 -5.11 -4.87 11.64
N ILE A 61 -4.08 -4.03 11.63
CA ILE A 61 -3.31 -3.73 10.44
C ILE A 61 -1.89 -3.35 10.84
N ALA A 62 -0.92 -3.93 10.15
CA ALA A 62 0.50 -3.68 10.37
C ALA A 62 1.24 -3.73 9.05
N GLY A 63 2.31 -2.96 8.94
CA GLY A 63 3.19 -2.96 7.80
C GLY A 63 4.64 -3.07 8.22
N LYS A 64 5.46 -3.58 7.31
CA LYS A 64 6.91 -3.68 7.45
C LYS A 64 7.54 -3.23 6.14
N MET A 65 8.61 -2.45 6.23
CA MET A 65 9.46 -2.13 5.09
C MET A 65 10.81 -2.80 5.30
N ASP A 66 11.16 -3.74 4.42
CA ASP A 66 12.44 -4.46 4.43
C ASP A 66 13.52 -3.69 3.65
N ARG A 67 13.10 -2.84 2.69
CA ARG A 67 13.97 -1.87 2.01
C ARG A 67 13.34 -0.49 2.07
N ILE A 68 14.08 0.47 2.62
CA ILE A 68 13.64 1.85 2.85
C ILE A 68 14.50 2.76 1.96
N PRO A 69 13.95 3.35 0.89
CA PRO A 69 14.73 4.13 -0.05
C PRO A 69 14.91 5.60 0.34
N GLN A 70 14.06 6.12 1.24
CA GLN A 70 14.08 7.52 1.69
C GLN A 70 13.73 7.60 3.18
N PRO A 71 14.35 8.51 3.97
CA PRO A 71 14.06 8.65 5.40
C PRO A 71 12.59 8.95 5.71
N CYS A 72 11.87 9.61 4.80
CA CYS A 72 10.44 9.89 4.98
C CYS A 72 9.55 8.63 4.96
N CYS A 73 10.08 7.50 4.51
CA CYS A 73 9.38 6.22 4.48
C CYS A 73 9.52 5.42 5.78
N GLU A 74 10.45 5.77 6.68
CA GLU A 74 10.82 4.90 7.82
C GLU A 74 9.73 4.74 8.88
N THR A 75 8.96 5.80 9.15
CA THR A 75 8.11 5.84 10.36
C THR A 75 6.68 6.25 10.05
N LYS A 76 6.50 7.46 9.48
CA LYS A 76 5.19 8.06 9.27
C LYS A 76 4.19 7.17 8.52
N PRO A 77 4.55 6.51 7.40
CA PRO A 77 3.57 5.71 6.65
C PRO A 77 3.03 4.52 7.47
N LEU A 78 3.89 3.89 8.28
CA LEU A 78 3.52 2.72 9.08
C LEU A 78 2.75 3.08 10.35
N GLU A 79 3.12 4.17 11.02
CA GLU A 79 2.43 4.67 12.23
C GLU A 79 0.95 4.98 11.96
N MET A 80 0.65 5.47 10.76
CA MET A 80 -0.70 5.84 10.35
C MET A 80 -1.63 4.64 10.09
N LEU A 81 -1.10 3.43 9.91
CA LEU A 81 -1.91 2.24 9.65
C LEU A 81 -2.91 1.97 10.77
N SER A 82 -2.50 2.18 12.02
CA SER A 82 -3.36 2.02 13.20
C SER A 82 -4.66 2.86 13.12
N SER A 83 -4.63 4.00 12.42
CA SER A 83 -5.80 4.84 12.23
C SER A 83 -6.86 4.22 11.32
N LEU A 84 -6.55 3.15 10.59
CA LEU A 84 -7.49 2.48 9.68
C LEU A 84 -8.40 1.46 10.38
N LYS A 85 -8.09 1.10 11.63
CA LYS A 85 -8.93 0.20 12.42
C LYS A 85 -10.37 0.73 12.49
N GLY A 86 -11.33 -0.18 12.42
CA GLY A 86 -12.75 0.13 12.39
C GLY A 86 -13.31 0.56 11.03
N ILE A 87 -12.51 0.60 9.96
CA ILE A 87 -13.03 0.83 8.61
C ILE A 87 -13.59 -0.47 8.05
N HIS A 88 -14.85 -0.44 7.63
CA HIS A 88 -15.44 -1.46 6.77
C HIS A 88 -15.06 -1.18 5.32
N VAL A 89 -14.16 -1.99 4.76
CA VAL A 89 -13.52 -1.68 3.46
C VAL A 89 -14.42 -1.92 2.26
N LEU A 90 -15.36 -2.87 2.36
CA LEU A 90 -16.34 -3.18 1.30
C LEU A 90 -17.62 -2.35 1.37
N GLU A 91 -17.81 -1.55 2.42
CA GLU A 91 -18.93 -0.61 2.48
C GLU A 91 -18.77 0.51 1.46
N ARG A 92 -19.90 1.12 1.06
CA ARG A 92 -19.89 2.28 0.17
C ARG A 92 -19.01 3.39 0.76
N GLY A 93 -17.89 3.67 0.09
CA GLY A 93 -16.93 4.68 0.51
C GLY A 93 -15.88 4.20 1.53
N GLY A 94 -15.79 2.91 1.84
CA GLY A 94 -14.74 2.34 2.69
C GLY A 94 -13.33 2.73 2.25
N LEU A 95 -13.00 2.50 0.97
CA LEU A 95 -11.72 2.93 0.39
C LEU A 95 -11.51 4.45 0.39
N ARG A 96 -12.59 5.24 0.35
CA ARG A 96 -12.48 6.70 0.49
C ARG A 96 -12.09 7.08 1.92
N LYS A 97 -12.67 6.43 2.94
CA LYS A 97 -12.28 6.63 4.35
C LYS A 97 -10.81 6.29 4.58
N VAL A 98 -10.29 5.25 3.91
CA VAL A 98 -8.85 4.93 3.93
C VAL A 98 -8.02 6.09 3.38
N LYS A 99 -8.39 6.62 2.19
CA LYS A 99 -7.70 7.76 1.56
C LYS A 99 -7.68 9.01 2.43
N GLU A 100 -8.76 9.27 3.16
CA GLU A 100 -8.89 10.42 4.05
C GLU A 100 -7.99 10.28 5.30
N ARG A 101 -7.76 9.05 5.77
CA ARG A 101 -6.92 8.78 6.96
C ARG A 101 -5.44 8.62 6.67
N ILE A 102 -5.06 8.35 5.42
CA ILE A 102 -3.65 8.30 4.98
C ILE A 102 -3.39 9.41 3.97
N PRO A 103 -2.87 10.57 4.41
CA PRO A 103 -2.54 11.68 3.52
C PRO A 103 -1.46 11.25 2.53
N ARG A 104 -1.72 11.46 1.24
CA ARG A 104 -0.79 11.13 0.14
C ARG A 104 0.54 11.88 0.22
N ASN A 105 0.58 12.99 0.96
CA ASN A 105 1.78 13.80 1.20
C ASN A 105 2.55 13.38 2.47
N MET A 106 2.01 12.50 3.31
CA MET A 106 2.63 12.06 4.57
C MET A 106 2.95 10.56 4.61
N SER A 107 2.53 9.81 3.59
CA SER A 107 2.77 8.37 3.44
C SER A 107 3.47 8.07 2.13
N CYS A 108 4.20 6.95 2.08
CA CYS A 108 4.64 6.41 0.80
C CYS A 108 3.40 5.98 0.01
N THR A 109 3.27 6.45 -1.24
CA THR A 109 2.10 6.14 -2.10
C THR A 109 1.86 4.65 -2.27
N HIS A 110 2.91 3.83 -2.09
CA HIS A 110 2.86 2.37 -2.14
C HIS A 110 1.93 1.74 -1.09
N ILE A 111 1.81 2.29 0.13
CA ILE A 111 0.89 1.74 1.14
C ILE A 111 -0.55 1.77 0.65
N TYR A 112 -0.92 2.88 0.03
CA TYR A 112 -2.24 3.07 -0.53
C TYR A 112 -2.51 2.10 -1.69
N GLU A 113 -1.55 1.94 -2.59
CA GLU A 113 -1.65 0.97 -3.69
C GLU A 113 -1.78 -0.47 -3.17
N MET A 114 -1.05 -0.81 -2.10
CA MET A 114 -1.14 -2.11 -1.44
C MET A 114 -2.54 -2.32 -0.85
N ILE A 115 -3.11 -1.32 -0.17
CA ILE A 115 -4.48 -1.41 0.37
C ILE A 115 -5.51 -1.54 -0.76
N GLU A 116 -5.42 -0.73 -1.81
CA GLU A 116 -6.35 -0.83 -2.95
C GLU A 116 -6.22 -2.16 -3.68
N SER A 117 -5.03 -2.74 -3.78
CA SER A 117 -4.83 -4.04 -4.43
C SER A 117 -5.26 -5.22 -3.56
N THR A 118 -5.53 -4.98 -2.27
CA THR A 118 -6.00 -6.01 -1.34
C THR A 118 -7.51 -6.26 -1.49
N PHE A 119 -8.27 -5.27 -1.97
CA PHE A 119 -9.74 -5.25 -1.95
C PHE A 119 -10.38 -5.03 -3.32
#